data_AF-A0A8I1KSZ6-F1
#
_entry.id   AF-A0A8I1KSZ6-F1
#
_cell.length_a   1.000
_cell.length_b   1.000
_cell.length_c   1.000
_cell.angle_alpha   90.00
_cell.angle_beta   90.00
_cell.angle_gamma   90.00
#
_symmetry.space_group_name_H-M   'P 1'
#
loop_
_entity.id
_entity.type
_entity.pdbx_description
1 polymer ?
#
loop_
_entity_poly.entity_id
_entity_poly.type
_entity_poly.pdbx_seq_one_letter_code
_entity_poly.pdbx_strand_id
1 'polypeptide(L)' 'ISASLGLCSYPQDGLDVETLLKNSDLAMYSAKEQGRNAACFFTDELRAKINRRMKVEFALQKAIRDEELDVALQPII' A
#
# COMPACT_ATOMS: atom_id res chain seq x y z
N ILE A 1 -22.36 -4.96 -10.17
CA ILE A 1 -21.40 -3.85 -10.41
C ILE A 1 -21.06 -3.27 -9.05
N SER A 2 -19.78 -3.20 -8.67
CA SER A 2 -19.32 -2.53 -7.43
C SER A 2 -18.22 -1.53 -7.77
N ALA A 3 -18.09 -0.46 -6.96
CA ALA A 3 -17.11 0.60 -7.17
C ALA A 3 -16.16 0.69 -5.97
N SER A 4 -14.95 1.22 -6.16
CA SER A 4 -14.04 1.52 -5.05
C SER A 4 -13.47 2.92 -5.26
N LEU A 5 -13.45 3.70 -4.19
CA LEU A 5 -13.23 5.13 -4.24
C LEU A 5 -12.04 5.51 -3.35
N GLY A 6 -11.17 6.36 -3.88
CA GLY A 6 -10.16 7.06 -3.10
C GLY A 6 -10.56 8.51 -2.92
N LEU A 7 -10.31 9.07 -1.74
CA LEU A 7 -10.70 10.42 -1.38
C LEU A 7 -9.46 11.20 -0.91
N CYS A 8 -9.31 12.43 -1.40
CA CYS A 8 -8.28 13.38 -0.97
C CYS A 8 -8.87 14.78 -0.80
N SER A 9 -8.28 15.56 0.10
CA SER A 9 -8.71 16.90 0.46
C SER A 9 -7.59 17.89 0.20
N TYR A 10 -7.83 18.86 -0.69
CA TYR A 10 -6.97 20.04 -0.78
C TYR A 10 -7.22 20.97 0.42
N PRO A 11 -6.19 21.59 1.02
CA PRO A 11 -4.76 21.46 0.73
C PRO A 11 -4.04 20.37 1.55
N GLN A 12 -4.76 19.68 2.44
CA GLN A 12 -4.18 18.75 3.41
C GLN A 12 -3.42 17.59 2.76
N ASP A 13 -3.96 17.04 1.68
CA ASP A 13 -3.44 15.85 1.00
C ASP A 13 -2.62 16.20 -0.24
N GLY A 14 -2.27 17.47 -0.45
CA GLY A 14 -1.50 17.93 -1.60
C GLY A 14 -1.79 19.37 -1.97
N LEU A 15 -0.77 20.08 -2.46
CA LEU A 15 -0.85 21.48 -2.87
C LEU A 15 -1.07 21.66 -4.37
N ASP A 16 -1.05 20.58 -5.13
CA ASP A 16 -1.20 20.56 -6.58
C ASP A 16 -2.04 19.34 -7.02
N VAL A 17 -2.61 19.43 -8.22
CA VAL A 17 -3.53 18.42 -8.76
C VAL A 17 -2.84 17.07 -8.95
N GLU A 18 -1.57 17.05 -9.37
CA GLU A 18 -0.83 15.81 -9.61
C GLU A 18 -0.62 15.04 -8.30
N THR A 19 -0.23 15.73 -7.23
CA THR A 19 -0.10 15.16 -5.88
C THR A 19 -1.43 14.62 -5.35
N LEU A 20 -2.52 15.38 -5.50
CA LEU A 20 -3.85 14.95 -5.05
C LEU A 20 -4.36 13.72 -5.81
N LEU A 21 -4.16 13.67 -7.14
CA LEU A 21 -4.53 12.51 -7.96
C LEU A 21 -3.75 11.26 -7.53
N LYS A 22 -2.44 11.39 -7.38
CA LYS A 22 -1.58 10.30 -6.90
C LYS A 22 -2.02 9.78 -5.53
N ASN A 23 -2.38 10.67 -4.62
CA ASN A 23 -2.85 10.32 -3.30
C ASN A 23 -4.24 9.67 -3.30
N SER A 24 -5.13 10.14 -4.18
CA SER A 24 -6.45 9.57 -4.36
C SER A 24 -6.35 8.16 -4.93
N ASP A 25 -5.42 7.93 -5.86
CA ASP A 25 -5.16 6.59 -6.39
C ASP A 25 -4.60 5.64 -5.32
N LEU A 26 -3.71 6.11 -4.45
CA LEU A 26 -3.22 5.32 -3.31
C LEU A 26 -4.38 4.93 -2.36
N ALA A 27 -5.28 5.87 -2.07
CA ALA A 27 -6.47 5.61 -1.26
C ALA A 27 -7.42 4.61 -1.93
N MET A 28 -7.69 4.78 -3.23
CA MET A 28 -8.50 3.86 -4.01
C MET A 28 -7.89 2.45 -4.03
N TYR A 29 -6.57 2.34 -4.18
CA TYR A 29 -5.89 1.06 -4.15
C TYR A 29 -6.11 0.36 -2.81
N SER A 30 -5.99 1.09 -1.69
CA SER A 30 -6.30 0.54 -0.37
C SER A 30 -7.76 0.07 -0.25
N ALA A 31 -8.72 0.83 -0.78
CA ALA A 31 -10.12 0.43 -0.82
C ALA A 31 -10.34 -0.88 -1.60
N LYS A 32 -9.57 -1.11 -2.67
CA LYS A 32 -9.62 -2.38 -3.44
C LYS A 32 -9.07 -3.55 -2.62
N GLU A 33 -8.01 -3.35 -1.85
CA GLU A 33 -7.42 -4.41 -1.01
C GLU A 33 -8.27 -4.77 0.20
N GLN A 34 -9.02 -3.82 0.76
CA GLN A 34 -9.90 -4.03 1.91
C GLN A 34 -11.19 -4.81 1.59
N GLY A 35 -11.32 -5.35 0.37
CA GLY A 35 -12.48 -6.17 -0.02
C GLY A 35 -13.32 -5.59 -1.16
N ARG A 36 -12.89 -4.48 -1.79
CA ARG A 36 -13.64 -3.73 -2.82
C ARG A 36 -14.97 -3.19 -2.28
N ASN A 37 -15.77 -2.52 -3.11
CA ASN A 37 -17.03 -1.89 -2.71
C ASN A 37 -16.90 -0.89 -1.53
N ALA A 38 -15.76 -0.21 -1.44
CA ALA A 38 -15.41 0.65 -0.31
C ALA A 38 -14.87 2.00 -0.77
N ALA A 39 -14.94 2.99 0.12
CA ALA A 39 -14.26 4.26 -0.02
C ALA A 39 -13.16 4.35 1.05
N CYS A 40 -12.00 4.90 0.69
CA CYS A 40 -10.90 5.11 1.61
C CYS A 40 -10.39 6.55 1.46
N PHE A 41 -10.13 7.21 2.58
CA PHE A 41 -9.46 8.50 2.62
C PHE A 41 -7.96 8.29 2.56
N PHE A 42 -7.29 9.18 1.84
CA PHE A 42 -5.84 9.27 1.93
C PHE A 42 -5.43 9.72 3.34
N THR A 43 -4.37 9.10 3.84
CA THR A 43 -3.63 9.60 5.01
C THR A 43 -2.14 9.37 4.77
N ASP A 44 -1.28 10.10 5.48
CA ASP A 44 0.16 9.89 5.39
C ASP A 44 0.55 8.51 5.92
N GLU A 45 -0.17 7.96 6.91
CA GLU A 45 0.03 6.58 7.37
C GLU A 45 -0.26 5.58 6.26
N LEU A 46 -1.30 5.83 5.44
CA LEU A 46 -1.61 4.97 4.31
C LEU A 46 -0.48 4.99 3.29
N ARG A 47 0.04 6.17 2.95
CA ARG A 47 1.20 6.32 2.07
C ARG A 47 2.41 5.56 2.63
N ALA A 48 2.70 5.72 3.92
CA ALA A 48 3.81 5.03 4.58
C ALA A 48 3.65 3.50 4.53
N LYS A 49 2.44 3.00 4.78
CA LYS A 49 2.10 1.57 4.72
C LYS A 49 2.31 1.00 3.32
N ILE A 50 1.81 1.66 2.28
CA ILE A 50 1.96 1.23 0.89
C ILE A 50 3.44 1.26 0.48
N ASN A 51 4.17 2.32 0.82
CA ASN A 51 5.61 2.41 0.55
C ASN A 51 6.41 1.31 1.25
N ARG A 52 6.09 1.01 2.52
CA ARG A 52 6.74 -0.09 3.25
C ARG A 52 6.48 -1.43 2.58
N ARG A 53 5.24 -1.67 2.17
CA ARG A 53 4.88 -2.91 1.47
C ARG A 53 5.64 -3.07 0.16
N MET A 54 5.68 -2.04 -0.69
CA MET A 54 6.44 -2.09 -1.94
C MET A 54 7.93 -2.37 -1.70
N LYS A 55 8.52 -1.77 -0.65
CA LYS A 55 9.91 -2.04 -0.27
C LYS A 55 10.14 -3.50 0.13
N VAL A 56 9.23 -4.07 0.93
CA VAL A 56 9.30 -5.48 1.34
C VAL A 56 9.11 -6.42 0.15
N GLU A 57 8.14 -6.14 -0.73
CA GLU A 57 7.92 -6.95 -1.95
C GLU A 57 9.15 -6.95 -2.85
N PHE A 58 9.75 -5.78 -3.08
CA PHE A 58 10.99 -5.67 -3.84
C PHE A 58 12.14 -6.42 -3.16
N ALA A 59 12.31 -6.27 -1.85
CA ALA A 59 13.35 -6.96 -1.09
C ALA A 59 13.16 -8.48 -1.14
N LEU A 60 11.93 -8.99 -1.02
CA LEU A 60 11.63 -10.42 -1.11
C LEU A 60 11.90 -10.97 -2.52
N GLN A 61 11.50 -10.24 -3.57
CA GLN A 61 11.81 -10.63 -4.95
C GLN A 61 13.32 -10.72 -5.20
N LYS A 62 14.09 -9.80 -4.59
CA LYS A 62 15.55 -9.85 -4.62
C LYS A 62 16.10 -11.04 -3.83
N ALA A 63 15.66 -11.21 -2.58
CA ALA A 63 16.10 -12.28 -1.70
C ALA A 63 15.86 -13.68 -2.29
N ILE A 64 14.76 -13.88 -3.02
CA ILE A 64 14.51 -15.15 -3.74
C ILE A 64 15.52 -15.35 -4.87
N ARG A 65 15.83 -14.30 -5.64
CA ARG A 65 16.76 -14.38 -6.77
C ARG A 65 18.20 -14.64 -6.32
N ASP A 66 18.56 -14.04 -5.20
CA ASP A 66 19.92 -14.04 -4.67
C ASP A 66 20.10 -15.12 -3.58
N GLU A 67 19.12 -16.02 -3.41
CA GLU A 67 19.11 -17.15 -2.45
C GLU A 67 19.36 -16.72 -0.98
N GLU A 68 18.81 -15.58 -0.57
CA GLU A 68 18.99 -14.98 0.77
C GLU A 68 17.97 -15.48 1.83
N LEU A 69 17.13 -16.47 1.52
CA LEU A 69 16.11 -17.02 2.43
C LEU A 69 16.57 -18.35 3.03
N ASP A 70 16.42 -18.50 4.36
CA ASP A 70 16.81 -19.71 5.07
C ASP A 70 15.71 -20.20 6.03
N VAL A 71 15.73 -21.49 6.36
CA VAL A 71 14.68 -22.15 7.17
C VAL A 71 15.16 -22.32 8.61
N ALA A 72 14.50 -21.64 9.54
CA ALA A 72 14.70 -21.86 10.97
C ALA A 72 13.77 -22.98 11.50
N LEU A 73 14.32 -23.95 12.22
CA LEU A 73 13.56 -25.04 12.86
C LEU A 73 13.46 -24.79 14.38
N GLN A 74 12.23 -24.72 14.91
CA GLN A 74 11.97 -24.58 16.34
C GLN A 74 11.55 -25.93 16.95
N PRO A 75 12.31 -26.51 17.90
CA PRO A 75 11.91 -27.73 18.60
C PRO A 75 10.66 -27.52 19.45
N ILE A 76 9.78 -28.51 19.47
CA ILE A 76 8.64 -28.61 20.39
C ILE A 76 9.02 -29.66 21.44
N ILE A 77 8.97 -29.30 22.73
CA ILE A 77 9.25 -30.16 23.90
C ILE A 77 7.93 -30.54 24.55
#